data_AF-A0AAN8WIB9-F1
#
_entry.id   AF-A0AAN8WIB9-F1
#
_cell.length_a   1.000
_cell.length_b   1.000
_cell.length_c   1.000
_cell.angle_alpha   90.00
_cell.angle_beta   90.00
_cell.angle_gamma   90.00
#
_symmetry.space_group_name_H-M   'P 1'
#
loop_
_entity.id
_entity.type
_entity.pdbx_description
1 polymer ?
#
loop_
_entity_poly.entity_id
_entity_poly.type
_entity_poly.pdbx_seq_one_letter_code
_entity_poly.pdbx_strand_id
1 'polypeptide(L)'
;MDVDNSDSCSICNDPYDDVLRPRCLPCGHNFCGSCIKNSIKDDTLLCPHCQKPYPKSDPNDFPINYGMEALIAEMRKLKPPEPPKGPIKQVLQSSILEGKWNALLCDQKRSLNNLIKLSNEMANDLNEYTDFLCQRREMHKEQIQKIQDLANKKDELIQQIDTERQMISDTLGERKDHKEKAAGNLSKHESVTVTKDIMTACDDLKECCETLEVWSQRVRKQLPSAWIIDCSEKLMKDATAVLKTVGRIDDNSESEKAVFDLSTSSLTVMDKVKRIREPALSLSELQSMSKPVKDLLEKGHVYAIQTKERQTRSAKLSLEDDKIFLHCLINEEPPIYAYTVQQSSLIETLDTDTTTVFFDLSWEGQTQGRMFIQLAPSTPLAKHFRTLCTGDLGPSYLNTSILAVDNAGQSPTFVYGGDYSKNDGTGGAPLFTGLDPWDNIYYRRPKSGAVSARFWDKNGPNIAQFAIKTSNVNNKLYARAVFGQVSEGLELINLAAKQNDIRQVKIEDCGVILPSTVETQPNSYCVML
;
A
#
# COMPACT_ATOMS: atom_id res chain seq x y z
N MET A 1 24.94 -2.69 57.62
CA MET A 1 25.87 -3.35 56.71
C MET A 1 26.68 -2.25 56.09
N ASP A 2 27.94 -2.15 56.51
CA ASP A 2 28.86 -1.11 56.08
C ASP A 2 28.98 -1.12 54.56
N VAL A 3 28.93 0.07 53.95
CA VAL A 3 29.16 0.25 52.53
C VAL A 3 30.66 0.08 52.33
N ASP A 4 31.08 -1.15 52.02
CA ASP A 4 32.49 -1.49 51.79
C ASP A 4 33.10 -0.55 50.74
N ASN A 5 34.26 0.00 51.07
CA ASN A 5 35.08 0.88 50.24
C ASN A 5 35.35 0.26 48.86
N SER A 6 34.50 0.55 47.87
CA SER A 6 34.68 0.08 46.50
C SER A 6 35.80 0.82 45.75
N ASP A 7 36.46 1.81 46.35
CA ASP A 7 37.55 2.60 45.77
C ASP A 7 38.95 2.26 46.31
N SER A 8 39.09 1.28 47.22
CA SER A 8 40.38 0.89 47.81
C SER A 8 40.60 -0.63 47.89
N CYS A 9 41.86 -1.06 47.94
CA CYS A 9 42.24 -2.46 48.10
C CYS A 9 41.93 -2.94 49.52
N SER A 10 41.16 -4.02 49.69
CA SER A 10 40.75 -4.51 51.01
C SER A 10 41.86 -5.15 51.86
N ILE A 11 43.11 -5.17 51.38
CA ILE A 11 44.27 -5.71 52.11
C ILE A 11 45.13 -4.58 52.66
N CYS A 12 45.58 -3.66 51.80
CA CYS A 12 46.40 -2.52 52.23
C CYS A 12 45.57 -1.28 52.60
N ASN A 13 44.27 -1.27 52.27
CA ASN A 13 43.36 -0.12 52.38
C ASN A 13 43.79 1.11 51.58
N ASP A 14 44.76 0.95 50.67
CA ASP A 14 45.18 2.02 49.77
C ASP A 14 44.16 2.17 48.63
N PRO A 15 43.84 3.41 48.22
CA PRO A 15 42.94 3.67 47.12
C PRO A 15 43.53 3.17 45.80
N TYR A 16 42.70 2.60 44.93
CA TYR A 16 43.15 2.15 43.61
C TYR A 16 43.46 3.35 42.70
N ASP A 17 44.59 3.34 42.01
CA ASP A 17 45.01 4.41 41.10
C ASP A 17 45.76 3.83 39.89
N ASP A 18 46.40 4.68 39.09
CA ASP A 18 47.12 4.26 37.89
C ASP A 18 48.31 3.31 38.20
N VAL A 19 48.76 3.26 39.46
CA VAL A 19 49.86 2.42 39.94
C VAL A 19 49.33 1.19 40.66
N LEU A 20 48.44 1.38 41.64
CA LEU A 20 47.73 0.33 42.36
C LEU A 20 46.43 0.02 41.63
N ARG A 21 46.54 -0.74 40.54
CA ARG A 21 45.38 -1.14 39.72
C ARG A 21 44.69 -2.39 40.30
N PRO A 22 43.34 -2.46 40.31
CA PRO A 22 42.60 -3.61 40.83
C PRO A 22 42.72 -4.80 39.88
N ARG A 23 43.21 -5.95 40.37
CA ARG A 23 43.32 -7.19 39.60
C ARG A 23 42.31 -8.23 40.07
N CYS A 24 41.66 -8.89 39.13
CA CYS A 24 40.60 -9.86 39.41
C CYS A 24 41.16 -11.27 39.53
N LEU A 25 40.96 -11.90 40.69
CA LEU A 25 41.21 -13.34 40.85
C LEU A 25 40.09 -14.15 40.18
N PRO A 26 40.31 -15.44 39.84
CA PRO A 26 39.26 -16.28 39.22
C PRO A 26 38.01 -16.48 40.08
N CYS A 27 38.06 -16.21 41.40
CA CYS A 27 36.88 -16.18 42.27
C CYS A 27 36.04 -14.91 42.18
N GLY A 28 36.48 -13.89 41.44
CA GLY A 28 35.80 -12.60 41.29
C GLY A 28 36.22 -11.52 42.30
N HIS A 29 37.09 -11.83 43.26
CA HIS A 29 37.60 -10.83 44.21
C HIS A 29 38.76 -10.03 43.61
N ASN A 30 38.87 -8.75 44.02
CA ASN A 30 39.80 -7.80 43.44
C ASN A 30 40.81 -7.30 44.48
N PHE A 31 42.09 -7.28 44.14
CA PHE A 31 43.18 -6.81 45.01
C PHE A 31 44.26 -6.10 44.18
N CYS A 32 45.09 -5.26 44.79
CA CYS A 32 46.22 -4.65 44.08
C CYS A 32 47.35 -5.67 43.87
N GLY A 33 48.17 -5.48 42.82
CA GLY A 33 49.22 -6.43 42.43
C GLY A 33 50.27 -6.68 43.54
N SER A 34 50.61 -5.66 44.32
CA SER A 34 51.54 -5.79 45.46
C SER A 34 50.96 -6.66 46.58
N CYS A 35 49.68 -6.51 46.90
CA CYS A 35 49.01 -7.35 47.90
C CYS A 35 48.80 -8.78 47.42
N ILE A 36 48.54 -9.00 46.13
CA ILE A 36 48.52 -10.34 45.52
C ILE A 36 49.90 -10.98 45.68
N LYS A 37 50.97 -10.27 45.33
CA LYS A 37 52.35 -10.75 45.47
C LYS A 37 52.68 -11.20 46.89
N ASN A 38 52.27 -10.40 47.88
CA ASN A 38 52.54 -10.67 49.30
C ASN A 38 51.65 -11.77 49.88
N SER A 39 50.58 -12.17 49.20
CA SER A 39 49.65 -13.21 49.62
C SER A 39 50.01 -14.61 49.07
N ILE A 40 50.99 -14.69 48.18
CA ILE A 40 51.51 -15.96 47.66
C ILE A 40 52.42 -16.59 48.71
N LYS A 41 52.13 -17.84 49.09
CA LYS A 41 52.98 -18.67 49.97
C LYS A 41 53.15 -20.03 49.32
N ASP A 42 54.37 -20.57 49.34
CA ASP A 42 54.69 -21.90 48.78
C ASP A 42 54.11 -22.12 47.37
N ASP A 43 54.32 -21.14 46.47
CA ASP A 43 53.84 -21.11 45.07
C ASP A 43 52.31 -21.22 44.88
N THR A 44 51.53 -20.95 45.93
CA THR A 44 50.07 -20.96 45.90
C THR A 44 49.50 -19.64 46.43
N LEU A 45 48.65 -18.99 45.64
CA LEU A 45 47.87 -17.85 46.11
C LEU A 45 46.58 -18.35 46.74
N LEU A 46 46.34 -18.03 48.01
CA LEU A 46 45.02 -18.16 48.63
C LEU A 46 44.32 -16.81 48.55
N CYS A 47 43.11 -16.77 47.98
CA CYS A 47 42.32 -15.53 47.96
C CYS A 47 42.07 -15.04 49.40
N PRO A 48 42.48 -13.81 49.77
CA PRO A 48 42.33 -13.33 51.15
C PRO A 48 40.88 -13.20 51.62
N HIS A 49 39.92 -13.12 50.70
CA HIS A 49 38.50 -13.01 51.03
C HIS A 49 37.79 -14.38 51.12
N CYS A 50 38.01 -15.29 50.16
CA CYS A 50 37.28 -16.57 50.08
C CYS A 50 38.14 -17.83 50.25
N GLN A 51 39.45 -17.65 50.48
CA GLN A 51 40.43 -18.72 50.71
C GLN A 51 40.58 -19.75 49.58
N LYS A 52 39.98 -19.53 48.40
CA LYS A 52 40.18 -20.40 47.24
C LYS A 52 41.66 -20.38 46.77
N PRO A 53 42.29 -21.55 46.54
CA PRO A 53 43.67 -21.66 46.11
C PRO A 53 43.84 -21.51 44.60
N TYR A 54 44.92 -20.86 44.19
CA TYR A 54 45.34 -20.69 42.80
C TYR A 54 46.84 -21.03 42.67
N PRO A 55 47.20 -22.09 41.93
CA PRO A 55 48.60 -22.51 41.77
C PRO A 55 49.34 -21.61 40.78
N LYS A 56 50.58 -21.22 41.11
CA LYS A 56 51.51 -20.44 40.27
C LYS A 56 50.86 -19.26 39.56
N SER A 57 50.84 -18.11 40.20
CA SER A 57 50.36 -16.90 39.54
C SER A 57 51.22 -15.72 39.92
N ASP A 58 52.06 -15.27 38.99
CA ASP A 58 52.62 -13.93 39.06
C ASP A 58 51.44 -12.96 39.23
N PRO A 59 51.54 -11.91 40.04
CA PRO A 59 50.51 -10.87 40.12
C PRO A 59 50.02 -10.37 38.75
N ASN A 60 50.88 -10.40 37.72
CA ASN A 60 50.56 -10.01 36.36
C ASN A 60 49.69 -11.01 35.58
N ASP A 61 49.63 -12.27 36.01
CA ASP A 61 48.79 -13.30 35.39
C ASP A 61 47.29 -13.05 35.64
N PHE A 62 46.96 -12.23 36.65
CA PHE A 62 45.59 -11.83 36.93
C PHE A 62 45.22 -10.55 36.16
N PRO A 63 44.13 -10.58 35.37
CA PRO A 63 43.74 -9.44 34.54
C PRO A 63 43.33 -8.25 35.40
N ILE A 64 43.59 -7.05 34.88
CA ILE A 64 43.14 -5.80 35.49
C ILE A 64 41.63 -5.65 35.28
N ASN A 65 40.92 -5.25 36.33
CA ASN A 65 39.49 -4.99 36.28
C ASN A 65 39.21 -3.57 35.81
N TYR A 66 39.24 -3.36 34.50
CA TYR A 66 38.96 -2.06 33.86
C TYR A 66 37.55 -1.51 34.17
N GLY A 67 36.57 -2.38 34.43
CA GLY A 67 35.22 -1.97 34.83
C GLY A 67 35.21 -1.29 36.20
N MET A 68 35.96 -1.84 37.16
CA MET A 68 36.13 -1.24 38.48
C MET A 68 36.92 0.08 38.41
N GLU A 69 37.93 0.17 37.55
CA GLU A 69 38.66 1.44 37.32
C GLU A 69 37.76 2.55 36.79
N ALA A 70 36.91 2.24 35.80
CA ALA A 70 35.97 3.20 35.25
C ALA A 70 34.95 3.68 36.31
N LEU A 71 34.44 2.77 37.14
CA LEU A 71 33.54 3.11 38.24
C LEU A 71 34.20 4.00 39.29
N ILE A 72 35.44 3.69 39.70
CA ILE A 72 36.19 4.49 40.66
C ILE A 72 36.47 5.90 40.10
N ALA A 73 36.79 6.02 38.81
CA ALA A 73 37.00 7.30 38.16
C ALA A 73 35.73 8.18 38.16
N GLU A 74 34.56 7.60 37.92
CA GLU A 74 33.28 8.33 38.03
C GLU A 74 32.93 8.69 39.48
N MET A 75 33.17 7.79 40.45
CA MET A 75 32.94 8.08 41.87
C MET A 75 33.82 9.23 42.38
N ARG A 76 35.06 9.36 41.90
CA ARG A 76 35.98 10.44 42.28
C ARG A 76 35.53 11.81 41.77
N LYS A 77 34.85 11.88 40.62
CA LYS A 77 34.25 13.14 40.12
C LYS A 77 33.13 13.66 41.03
N LEU A 78 32.57 12.80 41.88
CA LEU A 78 31.47 13.13 42.79
C LEU A 78 31.93 13.55 44.20
N LYS A 79 33.21 13.41 44.58
CA LYS A 79 33.69 13.82 45.91
C LYS A 79 33.98 15.34 45.94
N PRO A 80 33.43 16.10 46.91
CA PRO A 80 33.71 17.53 47.06
C PRO A 80 35.17 17.79 47.50
N PRO A 81 35.75 18.98 47.19
CA PRO A 81 37.16 19.25 47.43
C PRO A 81 37.52 19.24 48.92
N GLU A 82 38.68 18.68 49.26
CA GLU A 82 39.18 18.62 50.65
C GLU A 82 39.43 20.02 51.24
N PRO A 83 39.17 20.21 52.55
CA PRO A 83 39.34 21.49 53.21
C PRO A 83 40.83 21.85 53.36
N PRO A 84 41.17 23.15 53.41
CA PRO A 84 42.55 23.60 53.44
C PRO A 84 43.23 23.17 54.75
N LYS A 85 44.41 22.57 54.61
CA LYS A 85 45.26 22.16 55.74
C LYS A 85 45.90 23.39 56.38
N GLY A 86 45.23 23.94 57.39
CA GLY A 86 45.76 24.91 58.35
C GLY A 86 45.24 24.57 59.76
N PRO A 87 46.00 24.86 60.83
CA PRO A 87 45.65 24.39 62.17
C PRO A 87 44.51 25.22 62.75
N ILE A 88 43.35 24.61 63.01
CA ILE A 88 42.21 25.25 63.68
C ILE A 88 42.05 24.65 65.07
N LYS A 89 42.30 25.47 66.10
CA LYS A 89 41.96 25.21 67.50
C LYS A 89 40.44 25.18 67.67
N GLN A 90 39.99 24.25 68.51
CA GLN A 90 38.62 23.99 69.00
C GLN A 90 37.76 25.23 69.22
N VAL A 91 36.47 25.17 68.86
CA VAL A 91 35.30 25.22 69.78
C VAL A 91 34.09 24.59 69.07
N LEU A 92 33.49 23.58 69.69
CA LEU A 92 32.20 22.98 69.32
C LEU A 92 31.06 23.85 69.88
N GLN A 93 30.12 24.28 69.03
CA GLN A 93 28.77 24.69 69.45
C GLN A 93 27.76 23.63 68.96
N SER A 94 27.24 22.84 69.90
CA SER A 94 26.34 21.69 69.67
C SER A 94 25.02 22.05 68.99
N SER A 95 24.51 23.27 69.18
CA SER A 95 23.24 23.73 68.61
C SER A 95 23.26 23.92 67.09
N ILE A 96 24.42 24.29 66.51
CA ILE A 96 24.57 24.46 65.06
C ILE A 96 24.64 23.09 64.36
N LEU A 97 25.23 22.09 65.03
CA LEU A 97 25.32 20.72 64.53
C LEU A 97 23.95 20.02 64.53
N GLU A 98 23.14 20.18 65.58
CA GLU A 98 21.76 19.68 65.60
C GLU A 98 20.89 20.33 64.53
N GLY A 99 21.01 21.65 64.33
CA GLY A 99 20.29 22.36 63.27
C GLY A 99 20.63 21.86 61.87
N LYS A 100 21.93 21.63 61.60
CA LYS A 100 22.41 21.07 60.32
C LYS A 100 21.98 19.62 60.13
N TRP A 101 21.98 18.82 61.19
CA TRP A 101 21.55 17.42 61.15
C TRP A 101 20.05 17.31 60.86
N ASN A 102 19.22 18.14 61.51
CA ASN A 102 17.78 18.21 61.25
C ASN A 102 17.47 18.71 59.82
N ALA A 103 18.26 19.65 59.29
CA ALA A 103 18.13 20.12 57.91
C ALA A 103 18.45 18.99 56.90
N LEU A 104 19.54 18.26 57.12
CA LEU A 104 19.92 17.12 56.27
C LEU A 104 18.85 16.01 56.31
N LEU A 105 18.30 15.71 57.50
CA LEU A 105 17.22 14.74 57.66
C LEU A 105 15.94 15.18 56.92
N CYS A 106 15.62 16.48 56.95
CA CYS A 106 14.50 17.04 56.19
C CYS A 106 14.73 16.92 54.67
N ASP A 107 15.94 17.20 54.20
CA ASP A 107 16.28 17.09 52.78
C ASP A 107 16.27 15.64 52.28
N GLN A 108 16.77 14.69 53.08
CA GLN A 108 16.67 13.26 52.78
C GLN A 108 15.21 12.79 52.77
N LYS A 109 14.40 13.21 53.75
CA LYS A 109 12.96 12.86 53.80
C LYS A 109 12.20 13.44 52.61
N ARG A 110 12.52 14.67 52.19
CA ARG A 110 11.97 15.30 50.98
C ARG A 110 12.37 14.52 49.73
N SER A 111 13.64 14.11 49.62
CA SER A 111 14.15 13.35 48.48
C SER A 111 13.47 11.98 48.37
N LEU A 112 13.30 11.29 49.50
CA LEU A 112 12.59 10.00 49.56
C LEU A 112 11.11 10.16 49.18
N ASN A 113 10.43 11.18 49.69
CA ASN A 113 9.03 11.47 49.33
C ASN A 113 8.88 11.77 47.83
N ASN A 114 9.84 12.48 47.23
CA ASN A 114 9.84 12.74 45.80
C ASN A 114 10.02 11.44 44.99
N LEU A 115 10.90 10.54 45.42
CA LEU A 115 11.09 9.23 44.79
C LEU A 115 9.83 8.36 44.89
N ILE A 116 9.18 8.33 46.06
CA ILE A 116 7.91 7.62 46.25
C ILE A 116 6.84 8.20 45.32
N LYS A 117 6.77 9.53 45.20
CA LYS A 117 5.83 10.20 44.30
C LYS A 117 6.07 9.81 42.84
N LEU A 118 7.31 9.88 42.37
CA LEU A 118 7.71 9.45 41.02
C LEU A 118 7.40 7.97 40.77
N SER A 119 7.64 7.10 41.75
CA SER A 119 7.32 5.67 41.65
C SER A 119 5.81 5.43 41.53
N ASN A 120 4.99 6.19 42.24
CA ASN A 120 3.53 6.07 42.17
C ASN A 120 2.99 6.63 40.85
N GLU A 121 3.54 7.73 40.35
CA GLU A 121 3.21 8.27 39.02
C GLU A 121 3.53 7.24 37.94
N MET A 122 4.71 6.63 37.98
CA MET A 122 5.11 5.59 37.02
C MET A 122 4.24 4.33 37.11
N ALA A 123 3.75 3.97 38.30
CA ALA A 123 2.81 2.87 38.49
C ALA A 123 1.40 3.19 37.92
N ASN A 124 0.95 4.45 38.05
CA ASN A 124 -0.30 4.90 37.45
C ASN A 124 -0.22 4.89 35.92
N ASP A 125 0.86 5.42 35.35
CA ASP A 125 1.09 5.39 33.90
C ASP A 125 1.08 3.96 33.36
N LEU A 126 1.66 3.00 34.10
CA LEU A 126 1.65 1.59 33.73
C LEU A 126 0.24 0.97 33.79
N ASN A 127 -0.58 1.36 34.76
CA ASN A 127 -1.97 0.92 34.85
C ASN A 127 -2.82 1.51 33.70
N GLU A 128 -2.67 2.81 33.40
CA GLU A 128 -3.36 3.44 32.27
C GLU A 128 -2.97 2.79 30.93
N TYR A 129 -1.67 2.48 30.76
CA TYR A 129 -1.19 1.77 29.59
C TYR A 129 -1.77 0.34 29.52
N THR A 130 -1.91 -0.35 30.65
CA THR A 130 -2.53 -1.67 30.71
C THR A 130 -4.00 -1.62 30.32
N ASP A 131 -4.76 -0.64 30.81
CA ASP A 131 -6.16 -0.42 30.47
C ASP A 131 -6.33 -0.11 28.97
N PHE A 132 -5.44 0.73 28.42
CA PHE A 132 -5.40 1.01 26.99
C PHE A 132 -5.18 -0.25 26.15
N LEU A 133 -4.23 -1.11 26.54
CA LEU A 133 -3.98 -2.39 25.86
C LEU A 133 -5.19 -3.33 25.95
N CYS A 134 -5.86 -3.36 27.10
CA CYS A 134 -7.10 -4.13 27.28
C CYS A 134 -8.21 -3.65 26.33
N GLN A 135 -8.46 -2.33 26.25
CA GLN A 135 -9.45 -1.76 25.33
C GLN A 135 -9.11 -2.08 23.87
N ARG A 136 -7.84 -1.90 23.48
CA ARG A 136 -7.37 -2.21 22.13
C ARG A 136 -7.53 -3.69 21.78
N ARG A 137 -7.30 -4.60 22.72
CA ARG A 137 -7.52 -6.04 22.56
C ARG A 137 -8.99 -6.35 22.29
N GLU A 138 -9.92 -5.73 23.01
CA GLU A 138 -11.35 -5.95 22.77
C GLU A 138 -11.79 -5.40 21.40
N MET A 139 -11.30 -4.22 21.00
CA MET A 139 -11.54 -3.71 19.63
C MET A 139 -11.02 -4.67 18.55
N HIS A 140 -9.82 -5.24 18.73
CA HIS A 140 -9.28 -6.22 17.79
C HIS A 140 -10.13 -7.50 17.74
N LYS A 141 -10.67 -7.97 18.88
CA LYS A 141 -11.60 -9.12 18.87
C LYS A 141 -12.86 -8.84 18.06
N GLU A 142 -13.44 -7.64 18.19
CA GLU A 142 -14.61 -7.25 17.38
C GLU A 142 -14.28 -7.21 15.89
N GLN A 143 -13.10 -6.70 15.52
CA GLN A 143 -12.65 -6.69 14.13
C GLN A 143 -12.41 -8.11 13.59
N ILE A 144 -11.81 -8.99 14.38
CA ILE A 144 -11.61 -10.41 14.03
C ILE A 144 -12.97 -11.08 13.79
N GLN A 145 -13.97 -10.82 14.64
CA GLN A 145 -15.31 -11.36 14.46
C GLN A 145 -15.95 -10.87 13.15
N LYS A 146 -15.84 -9.57 12.83
CA LYS A 146 -16.34 -9.03 11.55
C LYS A 146 -15.67 -9.67 10.34
N ILE A 147 -14.36 -9.92 10.41
CA ILE A 147 -13.63 -10.60 9.34
C ILE A 147 -14.11 -12.05 9.18
N GLN A 148 -14.36 -12.76 10.29
CA GLN A 148 -14.92 -14.12 10.25
C GLN A 148 -16.32 -14.14 9.65
N ASP A 149 -17.18 -13.18 10.00
CA ASP A 149 -18.53 -13.07 9.44
C ASP A 149 -18.49 -12.80 7.92
N LEU A 150 -17.56 -11.95 7.47
CA LEU A 150 -17.35 -11.69 6.04
C LEU A 150 -16.79 -12.91 5.30
N ALA A 151 -15.90 -13.68 5.92
CA ALA A 151 -15.37 -14.92 5.35
C ALA A 151 -16.49 -15.95 5.16
N ASN A 152 -17.35 -16.14 6.16
CA ASN A 152 -18.50 -17.03 6.06
C ASN A 152 -19.45 -16.60 4.94
N LYS A 153 -19.73 -15.29 4.84
CA LYS A 153 -20.59 -14.74 3.78
C LYS A 153 -19.97 -14.91 2.38
N LYS A 154 -18.65 -14.81 2.25
CA LYS A 154 -17.93 -15.11 1.00
C LYS A 154 -18.13 -16.56 0.60
N ASP A 155 -17.99 -17.50 1.54
CA ASP A 155 -18.14 -18.93 1.26
C ASP A 155 -19.58 -19.27 0.84
N GLU A 156 -20.59 -18.64 1.46
CA GLU A 156 -22.00 -18.74 1.03
C GLU A 156 -22.21 -18.24 -0.41
N LEU A 157 -21.62 -17.09 -0.77
CA LEU A 157 -21.72 -16.53 -2.12
C LEU A 157 -21.00 -17.41 -3.16
N ILE A 158 -19.86 -18.01 -2.80
CA ILE A 158 -19.17 -18.95 -3.67
C ILE A 158 -20.05 -20.17 -3.94
N GLN A 159 -20.70 -20.73 -2.90
CA GLN A 159 -21.64 -21.84 -3.09
C GLN A 159 -22.83 -21.45 -3.99
N GLN A 160 -23.36 -20.23 -3.86
CA GLN A 160 -24.42 -19.74 -4.75
C GLN A 160 -23.94 -19.65 -6.20
N ILE A 161 -22.75 -19.07 -6.43
CA ILE A 161 -22.15 -18.96 -7.77
C ILE A 161 -21.88 -20.34 -8.37
N ASP A 162 -21.37 -21.30 -7.59
CA ASP A 162 -21.11 -22.66 -8.09
C ASP A 162 -22.41 -23.40 -8.42
N THR A 163 -23.46 -23.18 -7.63
CA THR A 163 -24.79 -23.72 -7.94
C THR A 163 -25.34 -23.12 -9.23
N GLU A 164 -25.22 -21.80 -9.42
CA GLU A 164 -25.62 -21.13 -10.66
C GLU A 164 -24.79 -21.60 -11.86
N ARG A 165 -23.47 -21.78 -11.70
CA ARG A 165 -22.59 -22.34 -12.74
C ARG A 165 -23.01 -23.74 -13.15
N GLN A 166 -23.39 -24.58 -12.20
CA GLN A 166 -23.90 -25.92 -12.49
C GLN A 166 -25.21 -25.84 -13.28
N MET A 167 -26.15 -24.99 -12.85
CA MET A 167 -27.41 -24.79 -13.58
C MET A 167 -27.17 -24.28 -15.01
N ILE A 168 -26.23 -23.34 -15.21
CA ILE A 168 -25.85 -22.85 -16.54
C ILE A 168 -25.23 -23.97 -17.38
N SER A 169 -24.35 -24.79 -16.79
CA SER A 169 -23.72 -25.93 -17.47
C SER A 169 -24.76 -26.94 -17.96
N ASP A 170 -25.71 -27.31 -17.09
CA ASP A 170 -26.79 -28.25 -17.42
C ASP A 170 -27.66 -27.68 -18.54
N THR A 171 -27.99 -26.38 -18.46
CA THR A 171 -28.76 -25.66 -19.49
C THR A 171 -28.02 -25.58 -20.83
N LEU A 172 -26.71 -25.39 -20.83
CA LEU A 172 -25.89 -25.41 -22.05
C LEU A 172 -25.80 -26.82 -22.65
N GLY A 173 -25.82 -27.86 -21.81
CA GLY A 173 -25.96 -29.25 -22.23
C GLY A 173 -27.27 -29.48 -22.97
N GLU A 174 -28.40 -29.10 -22.38
CA GLU A 174 -29.72 -29.18 -23.01
C GLU A 174 -29.74 -28.44 -24.36
N ARG A 175 -29.18 -27.22 -24.42
CA ARG A 175 -29.07 -26.44 -25.66
C ARG A 175 -28.27 -27.17 -26.73
N LYS A 176 -27.19 -27.86 -26.37
CA LYS A 176 -26.38 -28.63 -27.30
C LYS A 176 -27.17 -29.81 -27.87
N ASP A 177 -27.90 -30.53 -27.02
CA ASP A 177 -28.78 -31.63 -27.43
C ASP A 177 -29.89 -31.14 -28.37
N HIS A 178 -30.49 -29.98 -28.09
CA HIS A 178 -31.46 -29.35 -28.97
C HIS A 178 -30.85 -28.93 -30.32
N LYS A 179 -29.62 -28.41 -30.32
CA LYS A 179 -28.91 -28.03 -31.54
C LYS A 179 -28.53 -29.24 -32.39
N GLU A 180 -28.11 -30.35 -31.76
CA GLU A 180 -27.81 -31.61 -32.45
C GLU A 180 -29.08 -32.25 -33.03
N LYS A 181 -30.20 -32.22 -32.31
CA LYS A 181 -31.52 -32.63 -32.85
C LYS A 181 -31.95 -31.78 -34.05
N ALA A 182 -31.79 -30.45 -33.95
CA ALA A 182 -32.10 -29.54 -35.05
C ALA A 182 -31.20 -29.80 -36.28
N ALA A 183 -29.89 -29.99 -36.08
CA ALA A 183 -28.95 -30.32 -37.14
C ALA A 183 -29.24 -31.69 -37.79
N GLY A 184 -29.62 -32.70 -36.99
CA GLY A 184 -30.03 -34.02 -37.47
C GLY A 184 -31.37 -34.04 -38.20
N ASN A 185 -32.24 -33.05 -37.96
CA ASN A 185 -33.43 -32.84 -38.78
C ASN A 185 -33.09 -32.08 -40.08
N LEU A 186 -32.19 -31.10 -40.03
CA LEU A 186 -31.72 -30.34 -41.20
C LEU A 186 -31.02 -31.24 -42.24
N SER A 187 -30.23 -32.23 -41.80
CA SER A 187 -29.55 -33.17 -42.70
C SER A 187 -30.48 -34.15 -43.43
N LYS A 188 -31.75 -34.29 -42.98
CA LYS A 188 -32.76 -35.08 -43.70
C LYS A 188 -33.33 -34.37 -44.93
N HIS A 189 -33.03 -33.08 -45.10
CA HIS A 189 -33.54 -32.23 -46.19
C HIS A 189 -32.54 -31.98 -47.34
N GLU A 190 -31.40 -32.69 -47.40
CA GLU A 190 -30.41 -32.54 -48.50
C GLU A 190 -30.87 -33.10 -49.86
N SER A 191 -32.08 -33.65 -49.96
CA SER A 191 -32.71 -33.92 -51.25
C SER A 191 -34.20 -33.63 -51.17
N VAL A 192 -34.69 -32.60 -51.88
CA VAL A 192 -35.97 -32.53 -52.64
C VAL A 192 -36.54 -31.09 -52.72
N THR A 193 -36.41 -30.47 -53.90
CA THR A 193 -37.14 -29.29 -54.45
C THR A 193 -37.64 -28.14 -53.54
N VAL A 194 -37.03 -26.98 -53.82
CA VAL A 194 -36.99 -25.63 -53.20
C VAL A 194 -38.26 -25.07 -52.50
N THR A 195 -39.48 -25.38 -52.91
CA THR A 195 -40.67 -24.69 -52.35
C THR A 195 -41.26 -25.37 -51.11
N LYS A 196 -41.22 -26.71 -51.06
CA LYS A 196 -41.74 -27.47 -49.91
C LYS A 196 -40.77 -27.41 -48.71
N ASP A 197 -39.48 -27.27 -48.99
CA ASP A 197 -38.42 -27.14 -47.98
C ASP A 197 -38.44 -25.78 -47.27
N ILE A 198 -38.77 -24.68 -47.95
CA ILE A 198 -38.87 -23.36 -47.29
C ILE A 198 -40.06 -23.35 -46.33
N MET A 199 -41.20 -23.91 -46.73
CA MET A 199 -42.39 -24.00 -45.87
C MET A 199 -42.18 -24.96 -44.70
N THR A 200 -41.58 -26.14 -44.93
CA THR A 200 -41.26 -27.10 -43.85
C THR A 200 -40.21 -26.53 -42.90
N ALA A 201 -39.15 -25.89 -43.41
CA ALA A 201 -38.16 -25.22 -42.58
C ALA A 201 -38.73 -24.03 -41.80
N CYS A 202 -39.70 -23.30 -42.37
CA CYS A 202 -40.41 -22.24 -41.65
C CYS A 202 -41.30 -22.80 -40.53
N ASP A 203 -41.96 -23.94 -40.74
CA ASP A 203 -42.77 -24.60 -39.73
C ASP A 203 -41.90 -25.22 -38.62
N ASP A 204 -40.76 -25.83 -38.95
CA ASP A 204 -39.76 -26.28 -37.98
C ASP A 204 -39.17 -25.11 -37.17
N LEU A 205 -38.97 -23.95 -37.82
CA LEU A 205 -38.48 -22.73 -37.17
C LEU A 205 -39.54 -22.16 -36.21
N LYS A 206 -40.83 -22.25 -36.55
CA LYS A 206 -41.94 -21.88 -35.67
C LYS A 206 -42.01 -22.80 -34.45
N GLU A 207 -41.93 -24.11 -34.64
CA GLU A 207 -41.93 -25.10 -33.53
C GLU A 207 -40.73 -24.87 -32.59
N CYS A 208 -39.56 -24.55 -33.16
CA CYS A 208 -38.39 -24.15 -32.37
C CYS A 208 -38.61 -22.85 -31.58
N CYS A 209 -39.27 -21.84 -32.18
CA CYS A 209 -39.59 -20.58 -31.50
C CYS A 209 -40.58 -20.79 -30.35
N GLU A 210 -41.63 -21.58 -30.55
CA GLU A 210 -42.61 -21.92 -29.50
C GLU A 210 -41.95 -22.69 -28.34
N THR A 211 -41.06 -23.63 -28.66
CA THR A 211 -40.29 -24.38 -27.65
C THR A 211 -39.33 -23.47 -26.86
N LEU A 212 -38.66 -22.54 -27.54
CA LEU A 212 -37.77 -21.54 -26.92
C LEU A 212 -38.54 -20.54 -26.06
N GLU A 213 -39.77 -20.19 -26.43
CA GLU A 213 -40.63 -19.31 -25.65
C GLU A 213 -41.08 -19.96 -24.34
N VAL A 214 -41.51 -21.23 -24.39
CA VAL A 214 -41.85 -22.02 -23.20
C VAL A 214 -40.64 -22.21 -22.28
N TRP A 215 -39.46 -22.46 -22.85
CA TRP A 215 -38.20 -22.56 -22.11
C TRP A 215 -37.81 -21.21 -21.46
N SER A 216 -37.88 -20.10 -22.21
CA SER A 216 -37.60 -18.75 -21.71
C SER A 216 -38.53 -18.36 -20.56
N GLN A 217 -39.83 -18.67 -20.66
CA GLN A 217 -40.80 -18.45 -19.58
C GLN A 217 -40.50 -19.28 -18.32
N ARG A 218 -39.96 -20.49 -18.47
CA ARG A 218 -39.55 -21.35 -17.35
C ARG A 218 -38.29 -20.80 -16.66
N VAL A 219 -37.29 -20.40 -17.44
CA VAL A 219 -36.06 -19.76 -16.95
C VAL A 219 -36.38 -18.45 -16.22
N ARG A 220 -37.30 -17.64 -16.74
CA ARG A 220 -37.76 -16.37 -16.14
C ARG A 220 -38.37 -16.54 -14.73
N LYS A 221 -38.98 -17.70 -14.45
CA LYS A 221 -39.54 -18.03 -13.12
C LYS A 221 -38.48 -18.51 -12.12
N GLN A 222 -37.39 -19.10 -12.61
CA GLN A 222 -36.34 -19.70 -11.77
C GLN A 222 -35.14 -18.75 -11.56
N LEU A 223 -34.85 -17.88 -12.53
CA LEU A 223 -33.75 -16.92 -12.52
C LEU A 223 -34.21 -15.56 -13.09
N PRO A 224 -34.75 -14.65 -12.25
CA PRO A 224 -35.39 -13.41 -12.70
C PRO A 224 -34.47 -12.36 -13.34
N SER A 225 -33.14 -12.48 -13.16
CA SER A 225 -32.14 -11.45 -13.49
C SER A 225 -31.04 -11.92 -14.47
N ALA A 226 -31.21 -13.06 -15.13
CA ALA A 226 -30.19 -13.61 -16.02
C ALA A 226 -30.18 -12.94 -17.41
N TRP A 227 -29.04 -12.37 -17.81
CA TRP A 227 -28.75 -11.82 -19.17
C TRP A 227 -28.99 -12.81 -20.33
N ILE A 228 -29.08 -14.10 -20.02
CA ILE A 228 -29.48 -15.18 -20.94
C ILE A 228 -30.88 -14.94 -21.51
N ILE A 229 -31.77 -14.29 -20.74
CA ILE A 229 -33.14 -13.95 -21.14
C ILE A 229 -33.12 -12.90 -22.27
N ASP A 230 -32.31 -11.85 -22.15
CA ASP A 230 -32.21 -10.78 -23.16
C ASP A 230 -31.63 -11.27 -24.49
N CYS A 231 -30.66 -12.19 -24.44
CA CYS A 231 -30.13 -12.85 -25.64
C CYS A 231 -31.19 -13.73 -26.33
N SER A 232 -32.02 -14.44 -25.55
CA SER A 232 -33.11 -15.28 -26.08
C SER A 232 -34.21 -14.43 -26.72
N GLU A 233 -34.60 -13.30 -26.11
CA GLU A 233 -35.60 -12.38 -26.66
C GLU A 233 -35.13 -11.72 -27.96
N LYS A 234 -33.83 -11.42 -28.08
CA LYS A 234 -33.24 -10.88 -29.30
C LYS A 234 -33.22 -11.92 -30.43
N LEU A 235 -32.81 -13.15 -30.13
CA LEU A 235 -32.84 -14.25 -31.10
C LEU A 235 -34.27 -14.55 -31.59
N MET A 236 -35.25 -14.49 -30.68
CA MET A 236 -36.68 -14.64 -31.01
C MET A 236 -37.20 -13.50 -31.88
N LYS A 237 -36.82 -12.25 -31.60
CA LYS A 237 -37.17 -11.09 -32.44
C LYS A 237 -36.57 -11.18 -33.84
N ASP A 238 -35.33 -11.64 -33.95
CA ASP A 238 -34.63 -11.82 -35.22
C ASP A 238 -35.22 -12.99 -36.03
N ALA A 239 -35.54 -14.12 -35.39
CA ALA A 239 -36.23 -15.25 -36.02
C ALA A 239 -37.65 -14.87 -36.50
N THR A 240 -38.39 -14.10 -35.69
CA THR A 240 -39.72 -13.58 -36.06
C THR A 240 -39.62 -12.57 -37.22
N ALA A 241 -38.55 -11.77 -37.27
CA ALA A 241 -38.30 -10.86 -38.38
C ALA A 241 -38.01 -11.64 -39.67
N VAL A 242 -37.19 -12.70 -39.60
CA VAL A 242 -36.90 -13.61 -40.74
C VAL A 242 -38.19 -14.26 -41.26
N LEU A 243 -39.03 -14.82 -40.37
CA LEU A 243 -40.33 -15.41 -40.74
C LEU A 243 -41.27 -14.38 -41.39
N LYS A 244 -41.28 -13.13 -40.93
CA LYS A 244 -42.06 -12.03 -41.56
C LYS A 244 -41.53 -11.64 -42.93
N THR A 245 -40.21 -11.67 -43.14
CA THR A 245 -39.62 -11.44 -44.47
C THR A 245 -39.88 -12.58 -45.44
N VAL A 246 -39.90 -13.83 -44.98
CA VAL A 246 -40.22 -15.00 -45.82
C VAL A 246 -41.72 -15.05 -46.12
N GLY A 247 -42.59 -14.72 -45.16
CA GLY A 247 -44.04 -14.58 -45.39
C GLY A 247 -44.44 -13.45 -46.36
N ARG A 248 -43.51 -12.54 -46.70
CA ARG A 248 -43.71 -11.53 -47.75
C ARG A 248 -43.36 -12.02 -49.16
N ILE A 249 -42.80 -13.23 -49.27
CA ILE A 249 -42.47 -13.86 -50.57
C ILE A 249 -43.71 -14.50 -51.21
N ASP A 250 -44.77 -14.75 -50.43
CA ASP A 250 -46.05 -15.27 -50.96
C ASP A 250 -46.88 -14.21 -51.71
N ASP A 251 -46.58 -12.92 -51.55
CA ASP A 251 -47.34 -11.83 -52.18
C ASP A 251 -46.46 -10.94 -53.06
N ASN A 252 -46.57 -11.16 -54.37
CA ASN A 252 -46.11 -10.35 -55.51
C ASN A 252 -44.76 -10.67 -56.18
N SER A 253 -44.89 -10.73 -57.50
CA SER A 253 -44.04 -11.35 -58.52
C SER A 253 -42.98 -10.42 -59.13
N GLU A 254 -42.00 -9.93 -58.37
CA GLU A 254 -40.89 -9.12 -58.93
C GLU A 254 -39.54 -9.31 -58.19
N SER A 255 -39.16 -10.55 -57.88
CA SER A 255 -38.00 -10.86 -57.04
C SER A 255 -36.89 -11.68 -57.73
N GLU A 256 -36.38 -11.22 -58.88
CA GLU A 256 -35.09 -11.71 -59.42
C GLU A 256 -33.93 -10.73 -59.22
N LYS A 257 -34.20 -9.46 -58.85
CA LYS A 257 -33.14 -8.46 -58.58
C LYS A 257 -32.64 -8.44 -57.13
N ALA A 258 -33.44 -8.88 -56.16
CA ALA A 258 -33.06 -8.84 -54.74
C ALA A 258 -32.09 -9.97 -54.33
N VAL A 259 -32.03 -11.06 -55.09
CA VAL A 259 -31.18 -12.23 -54.79
C VAL A 259 -29.71 -11.97 -55.21
N PHE A 260 -29.47 -11.06 -56.16
CA PHE A 260 -28.12 -10.77 -56.64
C PHE A 260 -27.29 -9.91 -55.66
N ASP A 261 -27.93 -8.99 -54.92
CA ASP A 261 -27.26 -8.03 -54.01
C ASP A 261 -26.85 -8.62 -52.64
N LEU A 262 -27.26 -9.85 -52.31
CA LEU A 262 -26.87 -10.52 -51.07
C LEU A 262 -25.54 -11.29 -51.18
N SER A 263 -25.02 -11.46 -52.41
CA SER A 263 -23.84 -12.31 -52.67
C SER A 263 -22.49 -11.57 -52.64
N THR A 264 -22.46 -10.24 -52.46
CA THR A 264 -21.25 -9.43 -52.67
C THR A 264 -20.69 -8.68 -51.45
N SER A 265 -21.24 -8.83 -50.24
CA SER A 265 -20.64 -8.20 -49.04
C SER A 265 -19.74 -9.19 -48.27
N SER A 266 -18.43 -9.07 -48.44
CA SER A 266 -17.38 -9.90 -47.82
C SER A 266 -17.13 -9.57 -46.33
N LEU A 267 -18.17 -9.48 -45.50
CA LEU A 267 -18.02 -9.20 -44.06
C LEU A 267 -18.79 -10.22 -43.24
N THR A 268 -18.11 -10.80 -42.25
CA THR A 268 -18.69 -11.82 -41.37
C THR A 268 -19.72 -11.22 -40.42
N VAL A 269 -20.66 -12.04 -39.94
CA VAL A 269 -21.67 -11.63 -38.96
C VAL A 269 -21.01 -11.10 -37.67
N MET A 270 -19.85 -11.63 -37.29
CA MET A 270 -19.07 -11.17 -36.13
C MET A 270 -18.55 -9.74 -36.29
N ASP A 271 -18.14 -9.34 -37.50
CA ASP A 271 -17.71 -7.97 -37.80
C ASP A 271 -18.89 -6.98 -37.77
N LYS A 272 -20.10 -7.47 -38.09
CA LYS A 272 -21.34 -6.70 -37.98
C LYS A 272 -21.79 -6.58 -36.52
N VAL A 273 -21.60 -7.61 -35.69
CA VAL A 273 -21.90 -7.61 -34.24
C VAL A 273 -20.95 -6.69 -33.46
N LYS A 274 -19.65 -6.68 -33.76
CA LYS A 274 -18.69 -5.71 -33.15
C LYS A 274 -19.04 -4.25 -33.45
N ARG A 275 -19.75 -3.98 -34.54
CA ARG A 275 -20.20 -2.62 -34.92
C ARG A 275 -21.55 -2.23 -34.32
N ILE A 276 -22.32 -3.17 -33.76
CA ILE A 276 -23.56 -2.89 -33.03
C ILE A 276 -23.20 -2.55 -31.57
N ARG A 277 -22.51 -1.41 -31.44
CA ARG A 277 -22.35 -0.50 -30.30
C ARG A 277 -22.16 -1.11 -28.89
N GLU A 278 -20.92 -1.01 -28.41
CA GLU A 278 -20.61 -0.82 -26.99
C GLU A 278 -21.54 0.27 -26.40
N PRO A 279 -22.16 0.06 -25.23
CA PRO A 279 -22.96 1.11 -24.60
C PRO A 279 -22.02 2.25 -24.16
N ALA A 280 -21.90 3.27 -25.01
CA ALA A 280 -21.08 4.44 -24.75
C ALA A 280 -21.76 5.36 -23.74
N LEU A 281 -21.07 5.68 -22.66
CA LEU A 281 -21.46 6.71 -21.70
C LEU A 281 -20.85 8.04 -22.14
N SER A 282 -21.65 9.10 -22.16
CA SER A 282 -21.12 10.46 -22.30
C SER A 282 -20.45 10.93 -21.00
N LEU A 283 -19.51 11.86 -21.12
CA LEU A 283 -18.87 12.49 -19.96
C LEU A 283 -19.90 13.14 -19.02
N SER A 284 -20.92 13.79 -19.58
CA SER A 284 -22.02 14.39 -18.81
C SER A 284 -22.85 13.38 -18.04
N GLU A 285 -23.10 12.19 -18.61
CA GLU A 285 -23.80 11.12 -17.90
C GLU A 285 -22.94 10.56 -16.77
N LEU A 286 -21.65 10.34 -17.01
CA LEU A 286 -20.70 9.90 -15.98
C LEU A 286 -20.66 10.91 -14.82
N GLN A 287 -20.52 12.20 -15.13
CA GLN A 287 -20.48 13.29 -14.16
C GLN A 287 -21.81 13.58 -13.47
N SER A 288 -22.93 13.14 -14.05
CA SER A 288 -24.26 13.29 -13.42
C SER A 288 -24.34 12.58 -12.08
N MET A 289 -23.52 11.55 -11.87
CA MET A 289 -23.52 10.70 -10.68
C MET A 289 -24.93 10.22 -10.31
N SER A 290 -25.77 10.00 -11.34
CA SER A 290 -27.11 9.46 -11.17
C SER A 290 -27.04 8.04 -10.62
N LYS A 291 -28.09 7.59 -9.92
CA LYS A 291 -28.14 6.26 -9.31
C LYS A 291 -27.76 5.12 -10.27
N PRO A 292 -28.24 5.06 -11.52
CA PRO A 292 -27.81 4.03 -12.47
C PRO A 292 -26.30 4.06 -12.78
N VAL A 293 -25.71 5.25 -12.87
CA VAL A 293 -24.28 5.41 -13.16
C VAL A 293 -23.43 5.01 -11.95
N LYS A 294 -23.84 5.39 -10.74
CA LYS A 294 -23.19 4.93 -9.50
C LYS A 294 -23.22 3.41 -9.39
N ASP A 295 -24.39 2.79 -9.62
CA ASP A 295 -24.54 1.33 -9.60
C ASP A 295 -23.61 0.63 -10.61
N LEU A 296 -23.38 1.24 -11.79
CA LEU A 296 -22.45 0.70 -12.79
C LEU A 296 -20.98 0.84 -12.37
N LEU A 297 -20.61 1.98 -11.78
CA LEU A 297 -19.24 2.23 -11.30
C LEU A 297 -18.88 1.33 -10.10
N GLU A 298 -19.80 1.18 -9.14
CA GLU A 298 -19.64 0.30 -7.97
C GLU A 298 -19.48 -1.17 -8.38
N LYS A 299 -20.19 -1.59 -9.43
CA LYS A 299 -20.04 -2.94 -10.03
C LYS A 299 -18.79 -3.08 -10.89
N GLY A 300 -18.05 -2.00 -11.14
CA GLY A 300 -16.85 -2.01 -11.99
C GLY A 300 -17.16 -2.29 -13.46
N HIS A 301 -18.32 -1.88 -13.95
CA HIS A 301 -18.76 -2.10 -15.33
C HIS A 301 -18.42 -0.94 -16.27
N VAL A 302 -17.78 0.13 -15.79
CA VAL A 302 -17.45 1.31 -16.60
C VAL A 302 -15.96 1.33 -16.89
N TYR A 303 -15.60 1.53 -18.16
CA TYR A 303 -14.23 1.53 -18.63
C TYR A 303 -13.96 2.72 -19.54
N ALA A 304 -12.81 3.35 -19.37
CA ALA A 304 -12.29 4.29 -20.35
C ALA A 304 -11.56 3.52 -21.45
N ILE A 305 -11.72 3.96 -22.69
CA ILE A 305 -11.08 3.35 -23.86
C ILE A 305 -10.17 4.34 -24.57
N GLN A 306 -9.05 3.83 -25.06
CA GLN A 306 -8.13 4.54 -25.94
C GLN A 306 -7.79 3.62 -27.12
N THR A 307 -8.21 4.00 -28.33
CA THR A 307 -7.89 3.25 -29.55
C THR A 307 -6.84 4.00 -30.36
N LYS A 308 -5.68 3.38 -30.56
CA LYS A 308 -4.60 3.87 -31.44
C LYS A 308 -4.19 2.76 -32.40
N GLU A 309 -4.08 3.06 -33.69
CA GLU A 309 -3.57 2.12 -34.71
C GLU A 309 -4.23 0.72 -34.71
N ARG A 310 -5.54 0.64 -34.44
CA ARG A 310 -6.33 -0.60 -34.30
C ARG A 310 -6.04 -1.46 -33.06
N GLN A 311 -5.27 -0.96 -32.11
CA GLN A 311 -5.18 -1.53 -30.76
C GLN A 311 -6.02 -0.69 -29.80
N THR A 312 -6.91 -1.35 -29.05
CA THR A 312 -7.70 -0.72 -28.00
C THR A 312 -7.09 -1.06 -26.65
N ARG A 313 -6.86 -0.02 -25.86
CA ARG A 313 -6.47 -0.10 -24.45
C ARG A 313 -7.66 0.32 -23.61
N SER A 314 -7.78 -0.24 -22.42
CA SER A 314 -8.86 0.07 -21.50
C SER A 314 -8.35 0.39 -20.10
N ALA A 315 -9.08 1.22 -19.37
CA ALA A 315 -8.83 1.56 -17.98
C ALA A 315 -10.15 1.43 -17.23
N LYS A 316 -10.13 0.78 -16.06
CA LYS A 316 -11.33 0.68 -15.22
C LYS A 316 -11.68 2.06 -14.65
N LEU A 317 -12.98 2.35 -14.52
CA LEU A 317 -13.46 3.38 -13.62
C LEU A 317 -14.12 2.72 -12.40
N SER A 318 -13.76 3.19 -11.21
CA SER A 318 -14.40 2.76 -9.96
C SER A 318 -14.91 3.96 -9.18
N LEU A 319 -15.82 3.69 -8.23
CA LEU A 319 -16.39 4.68 -7.33
C LEU A 319 -16.06 4.30 -5.90
N GLU A 320 -15.38 5.20 -5.19
CA GLU A 320 -15.11 5.06 -3.75
C GLU A 320 -15.30 6.44 -3.11
N ASP A 321 -16.01 6.51 -1.97
CA ASP A 321 -16.30 7.76 -1.25
C ASP A 321 -16.82 8.91 -2.13
N ASP A 322 -17.76 8.61 -3.03
CA ASP A 322 -18.33 9.54 -4.03
C ASP A 322 -17.31 10.16 -5.00
N LYS A 323 -16.08 9.63 -5.07
CA LYS A 323 -15.04 10.03 -6.00
C LYS A 323 -14.86 8.97 -7.08
N ILE A 324 -14.76 9.42 -8.33
CA ILE A 324 -14.50 8.52 -9.46
C ILE A 324 -13.00 8.37 -9.64
N PHE A 325 -12.53 7.12 -9.61
CA PHE A 325 -11.15 6.76 -9.83
C PHE A 325 -10.98 6.28 -11.26
N LEU A 326 -10.09 6.93 -12.00
CA LEU A 326 -9.64 6.46 -13.31
C LEU A 326 -8.31 5.72 -13.11
N HIS A 327 -8.37 4.40 -13.27
CA HIS A 327 -7.21 3.51 -13.12
C HIS A 327 -6.28 3.61 -14.33
N CYS A 328 -5.09 3.02 -14.23
CA CYS A 328 -4.12 3.00 -15.31
C CYS A 328 -4.65 2.23 -16.53
N LEU A 329 -4.38 2.75 -17.73
CA LEU A 329 -4.66 2.04 -18.97
C LEU A 329 -3.80 0.78 -19.10
N ILE A 330 -4.46 -0.34 -19.40
CA ILE A 330 -3.87 -1.62 -19.72
C ILE A 330 -4.06 -1.97 -21.20
N ASN A 331 -3.20 -2.83 -21.73
CA ASN A 331 -3.23 -3.26 -23.13
C ASN A 331 -4.22 -4.41 -23.36
N GLU A 332 -5.46 -4.20 -22.89
CA GLU A 332 -6.55 -5.15 -22.99
C GLU A 332 -7.83 -4.44 -23.47
N GLU A 333 -8.61 -5.12 -24.30
CA GLU A 333 -9.95 -4.66 -24.66
C GLU A 333 -10.85 -4.67 -23.41
N PRO A 334 -11.80 -3.71 -23.29
CA PRO A 334 -12.73 -3.74 -22.18
C PRO A 334 -13.59 -5.01 -22.26
N PRO A 335 -14.09 -5.52 -21.12
CA PRO A 335 -15.02 -6.65 -21.12
C PRO A 335 -16.24 -6.38 -22.01
N ILE A 336 -16.83 -7.43 -22.59
CA ILE A 336 -17.97 -7.29 -23.53
C ILE A 336 -19.19 -6.58 -22.90
N TYR A 337 -19.33 -6.66 -21.58
CA TYR A 337 -20.41 -6.03 -20.81
C TYR A 337 -20.10 -4.57 -20.39
N ALA A 338 -18.92 -4.06 -20.71
CA ALA A 338 -18.46 -2.77 -20.23
C ALA A 338 -19.21 -1.61 -20.91
N TYR A 339 -19.53 -0.60 -20.12
CA TYR A 339 -19.90 0.71 -20.60
C TYR A 339 -18.64 1.52 -20.85
N THR A 340 -18.51 2.09 -22.04
CA THR A 340 -17.24 2.72 -22.46
C THR A 340 -17.33 4.25 -22.48
N VAL A 341 -16.25 4.91 -22.07
CA VAL A 341 -16.07 6.36 -22.17
C VAL A 341 -14.73 6.64 -22.86
N GLN A 342 -14.63 7.69 -23.67
CA GLN A 342 -13.35 8.04 -24.29
C GLN A 342 -12.36 8.57 -23.24
N GLN A 343 -11.18 7.95 -23.15
CA GLN A 343 -10.12 8.35 -22.21
C GLN A 343 -9.74 9.82 -22.37
N SER A 344 -9.62 10.31 -23.62
CA SER A 344 -9.24 11.69 -23.90
C SER A 344 -10.18 12.70 -23.24
N SER A 345 -11.48 12.43 -23.27
CA SER A 345 -12.49 13.29 -22.64
C SER A 345 -12.33 13.34 -21.12
N LEU A 346 -11.94 12.23 -20.47
CA LEU A 346 -11.69 12.20 -19.03
C LEU A 346 -10.42 12.99 -18.67
N ILE A 347 -9.34 12.80 -19.43
CA ILE A 347 -8.07 13.51 -19.20
C ILE A 347 -8.23 15.02 -19.39
N GLU A 348 -9.10 15.46 -20.32
CA GLU A 348 -9.44 16.88 -20.52
C GLU A 348 -10.18 17.50 -19.32
N THR A 349 -10.89 16.69 -18.51
CA THR A 349 -11.56 17.19 -17.29
C THR A 349 -10.64 17.38 -16.10
N LEU A 350 -9.43 16.83 -16.14
CA LEU A 350 -8.51 16.92 -15.01
C LEU A 350 -8.06 18.37 -14.85
N ASP A 351 -8.59 19.02 -13.82
CA ASP A 351 -8.13 20.32 -13.37
C ASP A 351 -6.66 20.20 -12.96
N THR A 352 -5.81 20.95 -13.68
CA THR A 352 -4.37 20.95 -13.49
C THR A 352 -3.96 21.45 -12.11
N ASP A 353 -4.85 22.18 -11.41
CA ASP A 353 -4.55 22.79 -10.12
C ASP A 353 -4.96 21.91 -8.93
N THR A 354 -5.88 20.96 -9.14
CA THR A 354 -6.39 20.06 -8.10
C THR A 354 -6.15 18.58 -8.37
N THR A 355 -5.39 18.22 -9.41
CA THR A 355 -5.14 16.80 -9.74
C THR A 355 -4.51 16.01 -8.58
N THR A 356 -5.23 15.00 -8.11
CA THR A 356 -4.74 13.97 -7.19
C THR A 356 -4.53 12.65 -7.93
N VAL A 357 -3.39 12.02 -7.70
CA VAL A 357 -3.11 10.63 -8.15
C VAL A 357 -3.10 9.69 -6.95
N PHE A 358 -3.29 8.40 -7.20
CA PHE A 358 -3.23 7.38 -6.16
C PHE A 358 -2.30 6.24 -6.55
N PHE A 359 -1.75 5.56 -5.53
CA PHE A 359 -1.02 4.30 -5.63
C PHE A 359 -1.60 3.28 -4.65
N ASP A 360 -1.99 2.11 -5.15
CA ASP A 360 -2.24 0.94 -4.33
C ASP A 360 -0.95 0.17 -4.17
N LEU A 361 -0.50 0.04 -2.92
CA LEU A 361 0.74 -0.64 -2.61
C LEU A 361 0.46 -2.06 -2.15
N SER A 362 1.25 -3.00 -2.66
CA SER A 362 1.22 -4.40 -2.23
C SER A 362 2.61 -4.92 -1.90
N TRP A 363 2.69 -5.83 -0.95
CA TRP A 363 3.85 -6.67 -0.67
C TRP A 363 3.36 -7.98 -0.04
N GLU A 364 4.20 -9.02 -0.04
CA GLU A 364 3.83 -10.37 0.43
C GLU A 364 2.59 -10.96 -0.26
N GLY A 365 2.30 -10.50 -1.49
CA GLY A 365 1.16 -10.96 -2.28
C GLY A 365 -0.20 -10.43 -1.83
N GLN A 366 -0.24 -9.38 -0.99
CA GLN A 366 -1.47 -8.75 -0.53
C GLN A 366 -1.42 -7.24 -0.75
N THR A 367 -2.56 -6.65 -1.12
CA THR A 367 -2.78 -5.20 -1.13
C THR A 367 -2.81 -4.68 0.31
N GLN A 368 -2.05 -3.64 0.58
CA GLN A 368 -1.81 -3.14 1.94
C GLN A 368 -2.50 -1.80 2.18
N GLY A 369 -2.74 -1.05 1.12
CA GLY A 369 -3.53 0.18 1.17
C GLY A 369 -3.29 1.08 -0.03
N ARG A 370 -4.01 2.20 -0.02
CA ARG A 370 -3.94 3.26 -1.02
C ARG A 370 -3.24 4.49 -0.44
N MET A 371 -2.34 5.07 -1.20
CA MET A 371 -1.70 6.36 -0.92
C MET A 371 -2.15 7.37 -1.95
N PHE A 372 -2.38 8.61 -1.51
CA PHE A 372 -2.82 9.71 -2.37
C PHE A 372 -1.76 10.80 -2.45
N ILE A 373 -1.54 11.33 -3.65
CA ILE A 373 -0.54 12.37 -3.92
C ILE A 373 -1.23 13.53 -4.64
N GLN A 374 -1.24 14.68 -3.99
CA GLN A 374 -1.64 15.94 -4.60
C GLN A 374 -0.51 16.48 -5.47
N LEU A 375 -0.79 16.76 -6.75
CA LEU A 375 0.20 17.30 -7.67
C LEU A 375 0.25 18.83 -7.63
N ALA A 376 1.41 19.38 -7.94
CA ALA A 376 1.60 20.82 -8.06
C ALA A 376 0.85 21.37 -9.29
N PRO A 377 0.11 22.47 -9.12
CA PRO A 377 -0.67 23.10 -10.18
C PRO A 377 0.13 23.35 -11.46
N SER A 378 -0.39 22.83 -12.59
CA SER A 378 0.01 23.27 -13.93
C SER A 378 1.53 23.18 -14.25
N THR A 379 2.27 22.25 -13.63
CA THR A 379 3.71 22.07 -13.91
C THR A 379 4.00 20.93 -14.90
N PRO A 380 5.00 21.07 -15.80
CA PRO A 380 5.40 20.00 -16.72
C PRO A 380 5.73 18.65 -16.03
N LEU A 381 6.42 18.67 -14.89
CA LEU A 381 6.74 17.45 -14.13
C LEU A 381 5.49 16.81 -13.50
N ALA A 382 4.55 17.59 -12.99
CA ALA A 382 3.27 17.06 -12.50
C ALA A 382 2.48 16.39 -13.64
N LYS A 383 2.40 17.03 -14.82
CA LYS A 383 1.76 16.45 -16.00
C LYS A 383 2.44 15.13 -16.41
N HIS A 384 3.77 15.09 -16.38
CA HIS A 384 4.54 13.89 -16.69
C HIS A 384 4.24 12.74 -15.72
N PHE A 385 4.29 13.02 -14.42
CA PHE A 385 4.00 12.04 -13.37
C PHE A 385 2.56 11.51 -13.48
N ARG A 386 1.59 12.39 -13.71
CA ARG A 386 0.18 12.04 -13.96
C ARG A 386 0.03 11.12 -15.17
N THR A 387 0.72 11.42 -16.27
CA THR A 387 0.68 10.59 -17.49
C THR A 387 1.23 9.18 -17.24
N LEU A 388 2.25 9.04 -16.39
CA LEU A 388 2.75 7.73 -15.96
C LEU A 388 1.79 7.02 -14.98
N CYS A 389 1.01 7.74 -14.18
CA CYS A 389 -0.03 7.13 -13.34
C CYS A 389 -1.21 6.61 -14.17
N THR A 390 -1.61 7.33 -15.24
CA THR A 390 -2.73 6.92 -16.09
C THR A 390 -2.33 6.00 -17.24
N GLY A 391 -1.05 5.93 -17.59
CA GLY A 391 -0.55 5.16 -18.73
C GLY A 391 -1.00 5.71 -20.09
N ASP A 392 -1.42 6.97 -20.17
CA ASP A 392 -2.04 7.57 -21.37
C ASP A 392 -1.15 7.50 -22.64
N LEU A 393 0.17 7.51 -22.46
CA LEU A 393 1.16 7.39 -23.54
C LEU A 393 1.78 6.00 -23.69
N GLY A 394 1.31 5.00 -22.92
CA GLY A 394 1.82 3.64 -22.95
C GLY A 394 2.56 3.28 -21.66
N PRO A 395 3.76 3.84 -21.42
CA PRO A 395 4.48 3.64 -20.16
C PRO A 395 3.67 4.04 -18.93
N SER A 396 3.80 3.28 -17.84
CA SER A 396 3.10 3.58 -16.59
C SER A 396 3.81 3.06 -15.34
N TYR A 397 3.38 3.54 -14.17
CA TYR A 397 3.88 3.05 -12.87
C TYR A 397 3.22 1.76 -12.40
N LEU A 398 2.21 1.28 -13.12
CA LEU A 398 1.51 0.04 -12.83
C LEU A 398 2.52 -1.13 -12.78
N ASN A 399 2.46 -1.92 -11.72
CA ASN A 399 3.34 -3.05 -11.44
C ASN A 399 4.83 -2.73 -11.27
N THR A 400 5.20 -1.46 -11.10
CA THR A 400 6.60 -1.09 -10.78
C THR A 400 6.90 -1.32 -9.31
N SER A 401 8.14 -1.71 -9.01
CA SER A 401 8.63 -1.90 -7.65
C SER A 401 9.06 -0.57 -7.02
N ILE A 402 8.98 -0.51 -5.70
CA ILE A 402 9.73 0.46 -4.92
C ILE A 402 11.20 0.00 -4.91
N LEU A 403 12.09 0.84 -5.40
CA LEU A 403 13.42 0.44 -5.87
C LEU A 403 14.47 0.44 -4.76
N ALA A 404 14.38 1.43 -3.88
CA ALA A 404 15.36 1.68 -2.83
C ALA A 404 14.82 2.64 -1.77
N VAL A 405 15.43 2.61 -0.59
CA VAL A 405 15.23 3.57 0.48
C VAL A 405 16.57 4.19 0.86
N ASP A 406 16.62 5.51 1.01
CA ASP A 406 17.76 6.22 1.57
C ASP A 406 17.62 6.29 3.09
N ASN A 407 18.58 5.69 3.80
CA ASN A 407 18.59 5.57 5.25
C ASN A 407 19.82 6.32 5.81
N ALA A 408 19.78 7.65 5.82
CA ALA A 408 20.79 8.49 6.47
C ALA A 408 20.70 8.43 8.01
N GLY A 409 20.89 7.24 8.59
CA GLY A 409 21.40 7.07 9.96
C GLY A 409 20.42 6.80 11.09
N GLN A 410 19.09 6.95 10.94
CA GLN A 410 18.12 6.43 11.94
C GLN A 410 16.65 6.39 11.49
N SER A 411 16.30 6.88 10.29
CA SER A 411 14.99 6.70 9.65
C SER A 411 15.08 6.87 8.13
N PRO A 412 14.22 6.18 7.34
CA PRO A 412 14.06 6.45 5.91
C PRO A 412 13.90 7.93 5.66
N THR A 413 14.72 8.49 4.78
CA THR A 413 14.66 9.90 4.40
C THR A 413 14.00 10.06 3.04
N PHE A 414 14.31 9.18 2.10
CA PHE A 414 13.65 9.10 0.80
C PHE A 414 13.34 7.66 0.42
N VAL A 415 12.22 7.47 -0.25
CA VAL A 415 11.86 6.22 -0.93
C VAL A 415 11.82 6.48 -2.43
N TYR A 416 12.41 5.59 -3.21
CA TYR A 416 12.55 5.75 -4.66
C TYR A 416 11.74 4.71 -5.42
N GLY A 417 11.09 5.10 -6.52
CA GLY A 417 10.28 4.20 -7.34
C GLY A 417 10.15 4.68 -8.80
N GLY A 418 9.35 3.96 -9.58
CA GLY A 418 8.91 4.43 -10.90
C GLY A 418 9.81 4.06 -12.09
N ASP A 419 10.70 3.08 -11.96
CA ASP A 419 11.41 2.52 -13.13
C ASP A 419 10.50 1.57 -13.90
N TYR A 420 9.65 2.13 -14.77
CA TYR A 420 8.68 1.39 -15.56
C TYR A 420 9.28 0.48 -16.64
N SER A 421 10.58 0.61 -16.93
CA SER A 421 11.18 -0.05 -18.09
C SER A 421 12.06 -1.25 -17.75
N LYS A 422 12.82 -1.16 -16.66
CA LYS A 422 13.72 -2.23 -16.21
C LYS A 422 13.42 -2.72 -14.80
N ASN A 423 12.71 -1.90 -14.02
CA ASN A 423 12.37 -2.17 -12.64
C ASN A 423 13.57 -2.48 -11.73
N ASP A 424 14.75 -1.96 -12.07
CA ASP A 424 16.01 -2.20 -11.35
C ASP A 424 16.67 -0.91 -10.84
N GLY A 425 16.13 0.25 -11.24
CA GLY A 425 16.58 1.59 -10.90
C GLY A 425 17.44 2.24 -11.98
N THR A 426 17.74 1.56 -13.07
CA THR A 426 18.57 2.05 -14.19
C THR A 426 17.76 2.44 -15.43
N GLY A 427 16.44 2.27 -15.39
CA GLY A 427 15.55 2.59 -16.49
C GLY A 427 14.67 3.83 -16.28
N GLY A 428 13.68 3.96 -17.16
CA GLY A 428 12.77 5.08 -17.26
C GLY A 428 13.34 6.18 -18.17
N ALA A 429 12.46 6.82 -18.94
CA ALA A 429 12.81 7.96 -19.78
C ALA A 429 11.71 9.04 -19.74
N PRO A 430 12.04 10.31 -20.00
CA PRO A 430 11.03 11.35 -20.19
C PRO A 430 10.04 10.99 -21.31
N LEU A 431 8.74 11.14 -21.06
CA LEU A 431 7.69 10.86 -22.05
C LEU A 431 7.56 11.95 -23.12
N PHE A 432 7.99 13.18 -22.82
CA PHE A 432 7.94 14.31 -23.74
C PHE A 432 9.08 15.30 -23.45
N THR A 433 9.35 16.16 -24.43
CA THR A 433 10.41 17.18 -24.36
C THR A 433 10.01 18.37 -23.47
N GLY A 434 10.98 19.21 -23.11
CA GLY A 434 10.73 20.43 -22.33
C GLY A 434 10.53 20.21 -20.82
N LEU A 435 10.88 19.03 -20.30
CA LEU A 435 10.90 18.76 -18.87
C LEU A 435 12.23 19.25 -18.28
N ASP A 436 12.21 20.44 -17.66
CA ASP A 436 13.37 20.98 -16.95
C ASP A 436 13.21 20.84 -15.42
N PRO A 437 13.89 19.87 -14.78
CA PRO A 437 13.84 19.67 -13.34
C PRO A 437 14.60 20.74 -12.53
N TRP A 438 15.35 21.63 -13.20
CA TRP A 438 16.08 22.73 -12.59
C TRP A 438 15.31 24.05 -12.62
N ASP A 439 14.13 24.09 -13.23
CA ASP A 439 13.28 25.28 -13.23
C ASP A 439 12.96 25.72 -11.80
N ASN A 440 13.03 27.03 -11.56
CA ASN A 440 12.81 27.65 -10.26
C ASN A 440 11.41 27.37 -9.70
N ILE A 441 10.41 27.05 -10.53
CA ILE A 441 9.06 26.66 -10.07
C ILE A 441 9.06 25.42 -9.16
N TYR A 442 10.07 24.57 -9.28
CA TYR A 442 10.24 23.34 -8.50
C TYR A 442 11.14 23.50 -7.27
N TYR A 443 11.72 24.68 -7.07
CA TYR A 443 12.59 24.96 -5.93
C TYR A 443 11.74 25.22 -4.68
N ARG A 444 11.63 24.20 -3.81
CA ARG A 444 10.81 24.26 -2.60
C ARG A 444 11.56 23.62 -1.43
N ARG A 445 11.28 24.06 -0.20
CA ARG A 445 11.75 23.34 0.99
C ARG A 445 10.91 22.06 1.15
N PRO A 446 11.49 20.86 1.01
CA PRO A 446 10.72 19.63 1.05
C PRO A 446 10.26 19.34 2.48
N LYS A 447 8.94 19.26 2.69
CA LYS A 447 8.34 18.71 3.90
C LYS A 447 8.24 17.18 3.76
N SER A 448 7.96 16.48 4.86
CA SER A 448 7.67 15.04 4.75
C SER A 448 6.44 14.81 3.86
N GLY A 449 6.48 13.76 3.06
CA GLY A 449 5.57 13.45 1.96
C GLY A 449 5.83 14.21 0.66
N ALA A 450 6.82 15.10 0.57
CA ALA A 450 7.14 15.76 -0.70
C ALA A 450 7.55 14.73 -1.77
N VAL A 451 6.99 14.88 -2.97
CA VAL A 451 7.25 14.02 -4.14
C VAL A 451 8.06 14.81 -5.17
N SER A 452 9.17 14.24 -5.61
CA SER A 452 10.08 14.85 -6.57
C SER A 452 10.61 13.86 -7.59
N ALA A 453 11.30 14.35 -8.63
CA ALA A 453 12.09 13.47 -9.49
C ALA A 453 13.21 12.80 -8.66
N ARG A 454 13.62 11.59 -9.05
CA ARG A 454 14.73 10.90 -8.38
C ARG A 454 16.06 11.54 -8.76
N PHE A 455 16.85 11.97 -7.79
CA PHE A 455 18.20 12.49 -8.04
C PHE A 455 19.26 11.39 -7.96
N TRP A 456 20.10 11.32 -9.00
CA TRP A 456 21.41 10.65 -8.92
C TRP A 456 22.47 11.76 -8.82
N ASP A 457 23.27 11.71 -7.76
CA ASP A 457 24.35 12.68 -7.47
C ASP A 457 25.30 12.96 -8.65
N LYS A 458 25.47 12.00 -9.57
CA LYS A 458 26.41 12.07 -10.70
C LYS A 458 25.79 12.36 -12.08
N ASN A 459 24.52 12.01 -12.31
CA ASN A 459 23.90 12.07 -13.65
C ASN A 459 22.73 13.06 -13.75
N GLY A 460 22.47 13.82 -12.68
CA GLY A 460 21.27 14.66 -12.59
C GLY A 460 20.01 13.87 -12.25
N PRO A 461 18.85 14.53 -12.22
CA PRO A 461 17.58 13.89 -11.89
C PRO A 461 17.05 13.00 -13.02
N ASN A 462 16.66 11.77 -12.67
CA ASN A 462 15.84 10.92 -13.52
C ASN A 462 14.37 11.33 -13.34
N ILE A 463 13.79 11.92 -14.39
CA ILE A 463 12.44 12.49 -14.41
C ILE A 463 11.34 11.40 -14.46
N ALA A 464 11.67 10.20 -14.95
CA ALA A 464 10.74 9.07 -14.99
C ALA A 464 10.58 8.40 -13.63
N GLN A 465 11.65 8.37 -12.83
CA GLN A 465 11.63 7.86 -11.48
C GLN A 465 11.26 8.97 -10.49
N PHE A 466 10.69 8.58 -9.36
CA PHE A 466 10.29 9.51 -8.31
C PHE A 466 11.00 9.22 -6.99
N ALA A 467 11.01 10.23 -6.13
CA ALA A 467 11.42 10.17 -4.74
C ALA A 467 10.30 10.71 -3.86
N ILE A 468 10.00 10.02 -2.76
CA ILE A 468 9.08 10.48 -1.72
C ILE A 468 9.88 10.72 -0.46
N LYS A 469 9.87 11.95 0.06
CA LYS A 469 10.50 12.27 1.35
C LYS A 469 9.68 11.67 2.48
N THR A 470 10.28 10.86 3.34
CA THR A 470 9.59 10.16 4.43
C THR A 470 9.90 10.73 5.81
N SER A 471 11.05 11.39 6.00
CA SER A 471 11.44 11.96 7.28
C SER A 471 11.00 13.41 7.46
N ASN A 472 10.69 13.79 8.70
CA ASN A 472 10.50 15.19 9.11
C ASN A 472 11.81 15.92 9.41
N VAL A 473 12.96 15.24 9.29
CA VAL A 473 14.26 15.85 9.56
C VAL A 473 14.53 16.92 8.50
N ASN A 474 14.77 18.14 8.99
CA ASN A 474 15.18 19.27 8.16
C ASN A 474 16.63 19.07 7.74
N ASN A 475 16.84 18.33 6.65
CA ASN A 475 18.11 18.35 5.95
C ASN A 475 18.30 19.76 5.38
N LYS A 476 19.47 20.37 5.56
CA LYS A 476 19.83 21.66 4.93
C LYS A 476 19.84 21.61 3.40
N LEU A 477 19.59 20.44 2.79
CA LEU A 477 19.42 20.28 1.35
C LEU A 477 18.00 20.71 0.92
N TYR A 478 17.96 21.70 0.03
CA TYR A 478 16.79 21.97 -0.79
C TYR A 478 16.56 20.80 -1.73
N ALA A 479 15.37 20.21 -1.73
CA ALA A 479 14.98 19.31 -2.81
C ALA A 479 14.70 20.16 -4.05
N ARG A 480 15.21 19.70 -5.19
CA ARG A 480 14.89 20.23 -6.51
C ARG A 480 13.88 19.32 -7.17
N ALA A 481 13.24 19.78 -8.25
CA ALA A 481 12.24 19.01 -8.99
C ALA A 481 11.05 18.49 -8.14
N VAL A 482 10.63 19.21 -7.09
CA VAL A 482 9.47 18.84 -6.27
C VAL A 482 8.19 19.23 -7.02
N PHE A 483 7.33 18.25 -7.30
CA PHE A 483 6.12 18.43 -8.11
C PHE A 483 4.85 17.87 -7.46
N GLY A 484 4.92 17.34 -6.24
CA GLY A 484 3.75 16.83 -5.53
C GLY A 484 3.97 16.67 -4.03
N GLN A 485 2.91 16.29 -3.35
CA GLN A 485 2.88 16.07 -1.91
C GLN A 485 1.91 14.91 -1.61
N VAL A 486 2.38 13.91 -0.85
CA VAL A 486 1.51 12.87 -0.28
C VAL A 486 0.52 13.56 0.66
N SER A 487 -0.77 13.45 0.32
CA SER A 487 -1.88 14.00 1.10
C SER A 487 -2.39 13.00 2.14
N GLU A 488 -2.41 11.71 1.78
CA GLU A 488 -2.90 10.61 2.61
C GLU A 488 -2.07 9.34 2.32
N GLY A 489 -1.89 8.47 3.32
CA GLY A 489 -1.13 7.22 3.16
C GLY A 489 0.39 7.37 3.29
N LEU A 490 0.90 8.43 3.92
CA LEU A 490 2.35 8.60 4.14
C LEU A 490 2.91 7.53 5.10
N GLU A 491 2.11 7.11 6.07
CA GLU A 491 2.38 5.97 6.95
C GLU A 491 2.54 4.66 6.17
N LEU A 492 1.81 4.48 5.07
CA LEU A 492 1.90 3.27 4.24
C LEU A 492 3.28 3.16 3.58
N ILE A 493 3.77 4.24 2.97
CA ILE A 493 5.11 4.23 2.37
C ILE A 493 6.22 4.14 3.43
N ASN A 494 5.99 4.65 4.64
CA ASN A 494 6.88 4.47 5.79
C ASN A 494 6.94 3.02 6.29
N LEU A 495 5.83 2.29 6.23
CA LEU A 495 5.78 0.86 6.53
C LEU A 495 6.45 0.04 5.43
N ALA A 496 6.19 0.37 4.17
CA ALA A 496 6.88 -0.21 3.02
C ALA A 496 8.40 -0.05 3.15
N ALA A 497 8.89 1.13 3.53
CA ALA A 497 10.31 1.42 3.72
C ALA A 497 11.02 0.54 4.77
N LYS A 498 10.27 -0.15 5.64
CA LYS A 498 10.79 -1.05 6.68
C LYS A 498 10.83 -2.52 6.24
N GLN A 499 10.31 -2.85 5.06
CA GLN A 499 10.37 -4.21 4.54
C GLN A 499 11.82 -4.66 4.35
N ASN A 500 12.11 -5.93 4.65
CA ASN A 500 13.46 -6.50 4.51
C ASN A 500 13.98 -6.39 3.08
N ASP A 501 13.09 -6.61 2.12
CA ASP A 501 13.34 -6.41 0.70
C ASP A 501 12.32 -5.42 0.13
N ILE A 502 12.73 -4.15 0.06
CA ILE A 502 11.88 -3.06 -0.45
C ILE A 502 11.40 -3.31 -1.88
N ARG A 503 12.14 -4.09 -2.68
CA ARG A 503 11.78 -4.36 -4.08
C ARG A 503 10.57 -5.28 -4.24
N GLN A 504 10.17 -5.96 -3.17
CA GLN A 504 8.91 -6.72 -3.13
C GLN A 504 7.69 -5.83 -3.01
N VAL A 505 7.87 -4.58 -2.55
CA VAL A 505 6.79 -3.59 -2.55
C VAL A 505 6.54 -3.16 -3.98
N LYS A 506 5.30 -3.32 -4.45
CA LYS A 506 4.86 -2.95 -5.79
C LYS A 506 3.75 -1.92 -5.75
N ILE A 507 3.71 -1.08 -6.77
CA ILE A 507 2.53 -0.31 -7.13
C ILE A 507 1.60 -1.27 -7.88
N GLU A 508 0.70 -1.93 -7.16
CA GLU A 508 -0.25 -2.90 -7.72
C GLU A 508 -1.24 -2.22 -8.66
N ASP A 509 -1.70 -1.04 -8.28
CA ASP A 509 -2.58 -0.21 -9.09
C ASP A 509 -2.24 1.28 -8.92
N CYS A 510 -2.56 2.08 -9.93
CA CYS A 510 -2.36 3.52 -9.90
C CYS A 510 -3.30 4.23 -10.86
N GLY A 511 -3.49 5.52 -10.64
CA GLY A 511 -4.37 6.31 -11.48
C GLY A 511 -4.57 7.72 -10.98
N VAL A 512 -5.69 8.33 -11.40
CA VAL A 512 -6.10 9.69 -11.03
C VAL A 512 -7.50 9.69 -10.46
N ILE A 513 -7.78 10.66 -9.60
CA ILE A 513 -9.14 10.96 -9.17
C ILE A 513 -9.72 11.99 -10.15
N LEU A 514 -10.91 11.74 -10.68
CA LEU A 514 -11.62 12.70 -11.50
C LEU A 514 -12.34 13.72 -10.60
N PRO A 515 -12.35 15.01 -10.98
CA PRO A 515 -13.04 16.03 -10.19
C PRO A 515 -14.56 15.76 -10.15
N SER A 516 -15.15 15.83 -8.96
CA SER A 516 -16.61 15.83 -8.80
C SER A 516 -17.16 17.19 -9.24
N THR A 517 -18.24 17.21 -10.00
CA THR A 517 -18.89 18.44 -10.52
C THR A 517 -19.62 19.25 -9.44
N VAL A 518 -19.42 18.95 -8.17
CA VAL A 518 -20.10 19.61 -7.04
C VAL A 518 -19.08 20.42 -6.25
N GLU A 519 -18.72 21.59 -6.76
CA GLU A 519 -18.58 22.83 -6.00
C GLU A 519 -18.31 24.00 -6.95
N THR A 520 -19.38 24.71 -7.31
CA THR A 520 -19.24 26.13 -7.64
C THR A 520 -19.19 26.90 -6.33
N GLN A 521 -18.03 27.44 -5.98
CA GLN A 521 -17.94 28.61 -5.10
C GLN A 521 -17.10 29.68 -5.82
N PRO A 522 -17.66 30.88 -6.06
CA PRO A 522 -16.89 32.06 -6.42
C PRO A 522 -16.31 32.71 -5.15
N ASN A 523 -15.19 33.43 -5.32
CA ASN A 523 -14.47 34.26 -4.33
C ASN A 523 -13.58 33.46 -3.36
N SER A 524 -12.37 33.87 -3.02
CA SER A 524 -11.66 35.13 -3.20
C SER A 524 -10.20 34.92 -2.79
N TYR A 525 -9.30 35.70 -3.40
CA TYR A 525 -7.94 35.99 -2.99
C TYR A 525 -7.63 35.74 -1.49
N CYS A 526 -6.59 34.96 -1.23
CA CYS A 526 -5.71 35.24 -0.09
C CYS A 526 -4.27 34.85 -0.43
N VAL A 527 -3.57 35.81 -1.04
CA VAL A 527 -2.11 35.88 -0.99
C VAL A 527 -1.75 36.26 0.44
N MET A 528 -1.13 35.35 1.19
CA MET A 528 -0.40 35.69 2.42
C MET A 528 0.85 34.82 2.52
N LEU A 529 1.96 35.44 2.08
CA LEU A 529 3.38 35.33 2.47
C LEU A 529 3.98 33.98 2.91
#